data_AF-A0A6J6CNQ2-F1
#
_entry.id   AF-A0A6J6CNQ2-F1
#
_cell.length_a   1.000
_cell.length_b   1.000
_cell.length_c   1.000
_cell.angle_alpha   90.00
_cell.angle_beta   90.00
_cell.angle_gamma   90.00
#
_symmetry.space_group_name_H-M   'P 1'
#
loop_
_entity.id
_entity.type
_entity.pdbx_description
1 polymer ?
#
loop_
_entity_poly.entity_id
_entity_poly.type
_entity_poly.pdbx_seq_one_letter_code
_entity_poly.pdbx_strand_id
1 'polypeptide(L)'
;MLGAGFSLGRETYISPFVFELSEIPAIPVLAALPTDKHSWLALFTICLLAIGMVNINLIKRVKLDTRSSRQLKIRFIAISIIFFALASWLSSGSLLSENMSPVGVNPLIMSAVVAGQLLLALLLLYTFPLLFKKKVKQG
;
A
#
# COMPACT_ATOMS: atom_id res chain seq x y z
N MET A 1 -4.43 -8.15 1.80
CA MET A 1 -3.80 -8.06 0.46
C MET A 1 -2.41 -7.47 0.63
N LEU A 2 -1.38 -8.11 0.07
CA LEU A 2 -0.01 -7.60 0.10
C LEU A 2 0.30 -6.93 -1.26
N GLY A 3 -0.09 -5.67 -1.38
CA GLY A 3 0.04 -4.86 -2.60
C GLY A 3 -1.31 -4.58 -3.28
N ALA A 4 -1.38 -3.48 -4.02
CA ALA A 4 -2.56 -3.10 -4.79
C ALA A 4 -2.66 -3.83 -6.14
N GLY A 5 -1.52 -4.25 -6.68
CA GLY A 5 -1.43 -4.84 -8.01
C GLY A 5 -1.68 -3.82 -9.13
N PHE A 6 -1.74 -4.29 -10.37
CA PHE A 6 -2.10 -3.49 -11.54
C PHE A 6 -2.81 -4.33 -12.59
N SER A 7 -3.50 -3.65 -13.51
CA SER A 7 -4.22 -4.23 -14.65
C SER A 7 -3.62 -3.71 -15.95
N LEU A 8 -3.86 -4.43 -17.05
CA LEU A 8 -3.42 -4.15 -18.42
C LEU A 8 -4.58 -4.23 -19.43
N GLY A 9 -5.81 -4.13 -18.94
CA GLY A 9 -7.02 -4.38 -19.69
C GLY A 9 -8.07 -5.08 -18.84
N ARG A 10 -9.26 -5.28 -19.42
CA ARG A 10 -10.36 -5.97 -18.76
C ARG A 10 -9.96 -7.41 -18.40
N GLU A 11 -10.34 -7.85 -17.20
CA GLU A 11 -10.05 -9.20 -16.68
C GLU A 11 -8.54 -9.55 -16.58
N THR A 12 -7.70 -8.54 -16.29
CA THR A 12 -6.29 -8.74 -15.95
C THR A 12 -5.98 -8.21 -14.55
N TYR A 13 -5.29 -9.02 -13.74
CA TYR A 13 -4.85 -8.60 -12.42
C TYR A 13 -3.51 -9.25 -12.06
N ILE A 14 -2.52 -8.40 -11.86
CA ILE A 14 -1.16 -8.80 -11.51
C ILE A 14 -0.82 -8.22 -10.15
N SER A 15 -0.48 -9.10 -9.21
CA SER A 15 0.02 -8.77 -7.87
C SER A 15 1.13 -9.75 -7.46
N PRO A 16 1.85 -9.52 -6.36
CA PRO A 16 2.96 -10.42 -5.97
C PRO A 16 2.56 -11.89 -5.76
N PHE A 17 1.28 -12.18 -5.54
CA PHE A 17 0.77 -13.54 -5.25
C PHE A 17 -0.31 -14.03 -6.23
N VAL A 18 -0.90 -13.12 -7.02
CA VAL A 18 -1.96 -13.42 -8.01
C VAL A 18 -1.45 -12.98 -9.37
N PHE A 19 -1.55 -13.86 -10.36
CA PHE A 19 -1.15 -13.59 -11.72
C PHE A 19 -2.25 -14.11 -12.64
N GLU A 20 -3.07 -13.19 -13.13
CA GLU A 20 -4.20 -13.47 -14.02
C GLU A 20 -4.04 -12.61 -15.27
N LEU A 21 -3.63 -13.24 -16.37
CA LEU A 21 -3.72 -12.66 -17.71
C LEU A 21 -4.77 -13.46 -18.48
N SER A 22 -5.95 -12.89 -18.66
CA SER A 22 -6.86 -13.33 -19.73
C SER A 22 -6.29 -12.89 -21.08
N GLU A 23 -6.52 -13.69 -22.12
CA GLU A 23 -5.88 -13.62 -23.44
C GLU A 23 -5.59 -12.20 -23.96
N ILE A 24 -4.33 -12.01 -24.36
CA ILE A 24 -3.70 -10.74 -24.69
C ILE A 24 -4.33 -10.18 -25.98
N PRO A 25 -4.87 -8.94 -26.00
CA PRO A 25 -5.08 -8.22 -27.25
C PRO A 25 -3.73 -8.14 -27.99
N ALA A 26 -3.67 -8.68 -29.20
CA ALA A 26 -2.50 -9.20 -29.94
C ALA A 26 -1.27 -8.28 -30.19
N ILE A 27 -0.87 -7.44 -29.24
CA ILE A 27 0.25 -6.51 -29.39
C ILE A 27 1.15 -6.57 -28.14
N PRO A 28 2.28 -7.30 -28.20
CA PRO A 28 3.25 -7.43 -27.12
C PRO A 28 4.16 -6.19 -27.07
N VAL A 29 3.62 -4.99 -26.83
CA VAL A 29 4.36 -3.76 -27.13
C VAL A 29 5.49 -3.42 -26.15
N LEU A 30 5.59 -4.01 -24.95
CA LEU A 30 6.78 -3.84 -24.09
C LEU A 30 7.08 -5.10 -23.26
N ALA A 31 8.17 -5.80 -23.57
CA ALA A 31 8.64 -7.06 -23.00
C ALA A 31 9.02 -7.06 -21.49
N ALA A 32 8.41 -6.19 -20.68
CA ALA A 32 8.66 -6.04 -19.24
C ALA A 32 7.54 -6.62 -18.37
N LEU A 33 6.59 -7.36 -18.95
CA LEU A 33 5.55 -8.00 -18.18
C LEU A 33 6.13 -9.19 -17.39
N PRO A 34 5.79 -9.32 -16.11
CA PRO A 34 6.17 -10.50 -15.36
C PRO A 34 5.53 -11.72 -16.03
N THR A 35 6.31 -12.78 -16.21
CA THR A 35 5.82 -14.04 -16.78
C THR A 35 5.24 -14.97 -15.72
N ASP A 36 5.54 -14.70 -14.46
CA ASP A 36 5.17 -15.51 -13.30
C ASP A 36 4.89 -14.64 -12.07
N LYS A 37 4.43 -15.30 -11.00
CA LYS A 37 4.29 -14.69 -9.68
C LYS A 37 5.67 -14.34 -9.11
N HIS A 38 5.84 -13.09 -8.71
CA HIS A 38 7.08 -12.62 -8.07
C HIS A 38 6.80 -12.15 -6.64
N SER A 39 6.76 -13.09 -5.69
CA SER A 39 6.40 -12.81 -4.29
C SER A 39 7.35 -11.83 -3.59
N TRP A 40 8.60 -11.70 -4.05
CA TRP A 40 9.54 -10.71 -3.53
C TRP A 40 9.08 -9.27 -3.74
N LEU A 41 8.21 -8.99 -4.73
CA LEU A 41 7.59 -7.68 -4.93
C LEU A 41 6.71 -7.26 -3.73
N ALA A 42 6.30 -8.20 -2.87
CA ALA A 42 5.63 -7.87 -1.62
C ALA A 42 6.51 -7.03 -0.67
N LEU A 43 7.85 -7.03 -0.85
CA LEU A 43 8.77 -6.19 -0.08
C LEU A 43 8.44 -4.70 -0.20
N PHE A 44 7.95 -4.22 -1.34
CA PHE A 44 7.51 -2.83 -1.49
C PHE A 44 6.35 -2.48 -0.55
N THR A 45 5.42 -3.43 -0.36
CA THR A 45 4.30 -3.26 0.59
C THR A 45 4.81 -3.25 2.03
N ILE A 46 5.80 -4.11 2.35
CA ILE A 46 6.44 -4.14 3.68
C ILE A 46 7.22 -2.85 3.95
N CYS A 47 7.89 -2.29 2.94
CA CYS A 47 8.57 -0.99 3.03
C CYS A 47 7.59 0.13 3.39
N LEU A 48 6.41 0.16 2.77
CA LEU A 48 5.36 1.12 3.11
C LEU A 48 4.92 1.01 4.58
N LEU A 49 4.75 -0.22 5.09
CA LEU A 49 4.45 -0.48 6.50
C LEU A 49 5.57 0.08 7.41
N ALA A 50 6.83 -0.21 7.08
CA ALA A 50 7.98 0.26 7.84
C ALA A 50 8.05 1.79 7.89
N ILE A 51 7.84 2.48 6.76
CA ILE A 51 7.77 3.94 6.69
C ILE A 51 6.64 4.48 7.57
N GLY A 52 5.46 3.85 7.54
CA GLY A 52 4.33 4.20 8.40
C GLY A 52 4.67 4.09 9.87
N MET A 53 5.31 2.99 10.29
CA MET A 53 5.76 2.81 11.67
C MET A 53 6.78 3.87 12.10
N VAL A 54 7.79 4.13 11.25
CA VAL A 54 8.83 5.14 11.54
C VAL A 54 8.19 6.52 11.75
N ASN A 55 7.30 6.94 10.84
CA ASN A 55 6.63 8.24 10.94
C ASN A 55 5.74 8.35 12.19
N ILE A 56 4.92 7.35 12.47
CA ILE A 56 4.07 7.34 13.67
C ILE A 56 4.92 7.37 14.95
N ASN A 57 6.06 6.67 14.97
CA ASN A 57 6.97 6.67 16.11
C ASN A 57 7.69 8.03 16.27
N LEU A 58 8.10 8.66 15.17
CA LEU A 58 8.66 10.02 15.19
C LEU A 58 7.66 11.02 15.79
N ILE A 59 6.38 10.96 15.38
CA ILE A 59 5.31 11.80 15.95
C ILE A 59 5.20 11.61 17.48
N LYS A 60 5.36 10.39 17.99
CA LYS A 60 5.34 10.13 19.44
C LYS A 60 6.53 10.77 20.18
N ARG A 61 7.66 10.98 19.51
CA ARG A 61 8.86 11.60 20.10
C ARG A 61 8.78 13.12 20.13
N VAL A 62 7.97 13.72 19.25
CA VAL A 62 7.67 15.15 19.34
C VAL A 62 6.76 15.35 20.56
N LYS A 63 7.25 16.05 21.59
CA LYS A 63 6.55 16.32 22.85
C LYS A 63 5.38 17.29 22.65
N LEU A 64 4.35 16.85 21.93
CA LEU A 64 3.13 17.59 21.66
C LEU A 64 2.05 17.23 22.67
N ASP A 65 1.06 18.10 22.81
CA ASP A 65 -0.17 17.75 23.51
C ASP A 65 -0.93 16.65 22.76
N THR A 66 -1.82 15.96 23.48
CA THR A 66 -2.53 14.79 22.97
C THR A 66 -3.40 15.09 21.75
N ARG A 67 -3.99 16.29 21.68
CA ARG A 67 -4.84 16.72 20.56
C ARG A 67 -3.98 16.96 19.32
N SER A 68 -2.86 17.68 19.46
CA SER A 68 -1.94 17.96 18.36
C SER A 68 -1.28 16.69 17.82
N SER A 69 -0.81 15.77 18.69
CA SER A 69 -0.31 14.46 18.25
C SER A 69 -1.36 13.66 17.49
N ARG A 70 -2.62 13.71 17.92
CA ARG A 70 -3.73 13.02 17.23
C ARG A 70 -4.01 13.64 15.86
N GLN A 71 -4.10 14.96 15.79
CA GLN A 71 -4.30 15.68 14.54
C GLN A 71 -3.15 15.42 13.55
N LEU A 72 -1.91 15.38 14.02
CA LEU A 72 -0.76 15.12 13.16
C LEU A 72 -0.79 13.69 12.58
N LYS A 73 -1.16 12.68 13.38
CA LYS A 73 -1.36 11.31 12.88
C LYS A 73 -2.48 11.23 11.84
N ILE A 74 -3.62 11.89 12.10
CA ILE A 74 -4.76 11.91 11.16
C ILE A 74 -4.35 12.59 9.85
N ARG A 75 -3.67 13.74 9.91
CA ARG A 75 -3.17 14.46 8.73
C ARG A 75 -2.18 13.62 7.93
N PHE A 76 -1.23 12.98 8.61
CA PHE A 76 -0.28 12.07 7.96
C PHE A 76 -1.01 10.95 7.20
N ILE A 77 -1.94 10.25 7.86
CA ILE A 77 -2.71 9.16 7.24
C ILE A 77 -3.53 9.68 6.05
N ALA A 78 -4.27 10.78 6.22
CA ALA A 78 -5.09 11.36 5.16
C ALA A 78 -4.26 11.80 3.95
N ILE A 79 -3.16 12.53 4.19
CA ILE A 79 -2.27 12.99 3.12
C ILE A 79 -1.63 11.80 2.39
N SER A 80 -1.18 10.76 3.11
CA SER A 80 -0.62 9.57 2.48
C SER A 80 -1.63 8.85 1.58
N ILE A 81 -2.88 8.66 2.05
CA ILE A 81 -3.93 8.03 1.25
C ILE A 81 -4.20 8.87 -0.01
N ILE A 82 -4.39 10.18 0.13
CA ILE A 82 -4.65 11.08 -1.00
C ILE A 82 -3.48 11.09 -1.98
N PHE A 83 -2.24 11.17 -1.48
CA PHE A 83 -1.03 11.18 -2.31
C PHE A 83 -0.92 9.91 -3.16
N PHE A 84 -1.08 8.75 -2.54
CA PHE A 84 -1.02 7.49 -3.29
C PHE A 84 -2.24 7.26 -4.18
N ALA A 85 -3.43 7.74 -3.81
CA ALA A 85 -4.59 7.74 -4.69
C ALA A 85 -4.32 8.55 -5.96
N LEU A 86 -3.78 9.77 -5.81
CA LEU A 86 -3.41 10.64 -6.92
C LEU A 86 -2.30 10.05 -7.78
N ALA A 87 -1.24 9.51 -7.16
CA ALA A 87 -0.16 8.84 -7.90
C ALA A 87 -0.69 7.63 -8.69
N SER A 88 -1.59 6.84 -8.08
CA SER A 88 -2.25 5.72 -8.73
C SER A 88 -3.12 6.16 -9.90
N TRP A 89 -3.85 7.26 -9.74
CA TRP A 89 -4.69 7.83 -10.78
C TRP A 89 -3.86 8.37 -11.95
N LEU A 90 -2.79 9.12 -11.67
CA LEU A 90 -1.85 9.63 -12.68
C LEU A 90 -1.09 8.52 -13.40
N SER A 91 -0.82 7.40 -12.71
CA SER A 91 -0.15 6.23 -13.28
C SER A 91 -1.10 5.29 -14.04
N SER A 92 -2.41 5.59 -14.09
CA SER A 92 -3.41 4.74 -14.72
C SER A 92 -4.04 5.41 -15.94
N GLY A 93 -4.57 4.61 -16.84
CA GLY A 93 -5.21 5.07 -18.07
C GLY A 93 -5.70 3.93 -18.94
N SER A 94 -5.65 4.13 -20.25
CA SER A 94 -6.01 3.14 -21.26
C SER A 94 -4.93 3.11 -22.34
N LEU A 95 -4.58 1.94 -22.84
CA LEU A 95 -3.62 1.80 -23.95
C LEU A 95 -4.36 1.47 -25.25
N LEU A 96 -4.11 2.22 -26.33
CA LEU A 96 -4.48 1.92 -27.73
C LEU A 96 -5.98 1.76 -28.07
N SER A 97 -6.79 1.09 -27.24
CA SER A 97 -8.20 0.75 -27.47
C SER A 97 -8.96 0.62 -26.14
N GLU A 98 -10.28 0.81 -26.17
CA GLU A 98 -11.16 0.61 -25.00
C GLU A 98 -11.10 -0.81 -24.43
N ASN A 99 -10.75 -1.81 -25.24
CA ASN A 99 -10.57 -3.18 -24.76
C ASN A 99 -9.41 -3.33 -23.76
N MET A 100 -8.47 -2.39 -23.75
CA MET A 100 -7.35 -2.31 -22.80
C MET A 100 -7.57 -1.23 -21.74
N SER A 101 -8.83 -0.90 -21.43
CA SER A 101 -9.17 -0.06 -20.29
C SER A 101 -9.74 -0.93 -19.16
N PRO A 102 -9.21 -0.86 -17.91
CA PRO A 102 -8.14 0.03 -17.44
C PRO A 102 -6.74 -0.62 -17.49
N VAL A 103 -5.71 0.22 -17.69
CA VAL A 103 -4.28 -0.10 -17.50
C VAL A 103 -3.73 0.71 -16.33
N GLY A 104 -2.97 0.08 -15.44
CA GLY A 104 -2.36 0.70 -14.26
C GLY A 104 -2.94 0.22 -12.94
N VAL A 105 -2.74 1.02 -11.88
CA VAL A 105 -3.12 0.69 -10.51
C VAL A 105 -4.47 1.31 -10.18
N ASN A 106 -5.44 0.51 -9.72
CA ASN A 106 -6.73 1.03 -9.30
C ASN A 106 -6.58 1.99 -8.09
N PRO A 107 -6.95 3.28 -8.21
CA PRO A 107 -6.76 4.27 -7.14
C PRO A 107 -7.49 3.94 -5.82
N LEU A 108 -8.64 3.29 -5.91
CA LEU A 108 -9.42 2.90 -4.73
C LEU A 108 -8.77 1.73 -3.99
N ILE A 109 -8.32 0.72 -4.73
CA ILE A 109 -7.57 -0.41 -4.15
C ILE A 109 -6.26 0.07 -3.55
N MET A 110 -5.53 0.96 -4.24
CA MET A 110 -4.29 1.55 -3.72
C MET A 110 -4.54 2.31 -2.42
N SER A 111 -5.59 3.13 -2.38
CA SER A 111 -6.03 3.86 -1.19
C SER A 111 -6.33 2.91 -0.02
N ALA A 112 -7.06 1.82 -0.28
CA ALA A 112 -7.40 0.81 0.72
C ALA A 112 -6.15 0.07 1.25
N VAL A 113 -5.21 -0.27 0.38
CA VAL A 113 -3.94 -0.92 0.76
C VAL A 113 -3.11 0.01 1.64
N VAL A 114 -2.95 1.28 1.25
CA VAL A 114 -2.20 2.27 2.04
C VAL A 114 -2.86 2.49 3.40
N ALA A 115 -4.18 2.68 3.43
CA ALA A 115 -4.93 2.82 4.68
C ALA A 115 -4.77 1.59 5.59
N GLY A 116 -4.87 0.38 5.03
CA GLY A 116 -4.68 -0.86 5.75
C GLY A 116 -3.27 -1.00 6.34
N GLN A 117 -2.22 -0.65 5.57
CA GLN A 117 -0.84 -0.69 6.05
C GLN A 117 -0.58 0.33 7.17
N LEU A 118 -1.09 1.57 7.03
CA LEU A 118 -0.94 2.59 8.07
C LEU A 118 -1.73 2.27 9.33
N LEU A 119 -2.92 1.67 9.20
CA LEU A 119 -3.70 1.18 10.34
C LEU A 119 -2.97 0.03 11.03
N LEU A 120 -2.41 -0.91 10.26
CA LEU A 120 -1.59 -1.99 10.79
C LEU A 120 -0.36 -1.46 11.54
N ALA A 121 0.34 -0.48 10.99
CA ALA A 121 1.46 0.19 11.66
C ALA A 121 1.04 0.80 13.01
N LEU A 122 -0.12 1.46 13.05
CA LEU A 122 -0.66 2.05 14.27
C LEU A 122 -0.99 0.97 15.32
N LEU A 123 -1.66 -0.11 14.92
CA LEU A 123 -2.01 -1.23 15.78
C LEU A 123 -0.78 -1.92 16.35
N LEU A 124 0.22 -2.22 15.51
CA LEU A 124 1.49 -2.82 15.94
C LEU A 124 2.17 -1.93 16.98
N LEU A 125 2.30 -0.63 16.72
CA LEU A 125 2.94 0.30 17.66
C LEU A 125 2.13 0.57 18.95
N TYR A 126 0.83 0.28 18.95
CA TYR A 126 -0.03 0.37 20.13
C TYR A 126 0.03 -0.91 20.96
N THR A 127 0.02 -2.08 20.32
CA THR A 127 0.05 -3.41 20.96
C THR A 127 1.46 -3.81 21.41
N PHE A 128 2.51 -3.37 20.72
CA PHE A 128 3.90 -3.64 21.09
C PHE A 128 4.21 -3.36 22.56
N PRO A 129 3.96 -2.17 23.14
CA PRO A 129 4.20 -1.94 24.56
C PRO A 129 3.33 -2.79 25.48
N LEU A 130 2.15 -3.24 25.05
CA LEU A 130 1.26 -4.09 25.86
C LEU A 130 1.78 -5.53 25.97
N LEU A 131 2.36 -6.05 24.89
CA LEU A 131 2.97 -7.39 24.87
C LEU A 131 4.26 -7.45 25.69
N PHE A 132 5.06 -6.39 25.64
CA PHE A 132 6.38 -6.37 26.30
C PHE A 132 6.41 -5.74 27.70
N LYS A 133 5.35 -5.04 28.15
CA LYS A 133 5.27 -4.52 29.54
C LYS A 133 4.99 -5.58 30.61
N LYS A 134 4.74 -6.83 30.25
CA LYS A 134 4.38 -7.91 31.21
C LYS A 134 5.55 -8.61 31.92
N LYS A 135 6.79 -8.11 31.84
CA LYS A 135 7.96 -8.74 32.51
C LYS A 135 8.78 -7.84 33.44
N VAL A 136 8.18 -6.86 34.11
CA VAL A 136 8.84 -6.15 35.23
C VAL A 136 7.85 -5.94 36.38
N LYS A 137 7.57 -7.03 37.11
CA LYS A 137 7.14 -7.05 38.52
C LYS A 137 6.95 -8.51 38.92
N GLN A 138 8.01 -9.13 39.44
CA GLN A 138 8.00 -10.24 40.40
C GLN A 138 9.45 -10.65 40.67
N GLY A 139 9.89 -10.47 41.92
CA GLY A 139 11.25 -10.72 42.39
C GLY A 139 11.79 -9.51 43.13
#